data_AF-A0A4P7W317-F1
#
_entry.id   AF-A0A4P7W317-F1
#
_cell.length_a   1.000
_cell.length_b   1.000
_cell.length_c   1.000
_cell.angle_alpha   90.00
_cell.angle_beta   90.00
_cell.angle_gamma   90.00
#
_symmetry.space_group_name_H-M   'P 1'
#
loop_
_entity.id
_entity.type
_entity.pdbx_description
1 polymer ?
#
loop_
_entity_poly.entity_id
_entity_poly.type
_entity_poly.pdbx_seq_one_letter_code
_entity_poly.pdbx_strand_id
1 'polypeptide(L)'
;MLTDSFPLNDSLMTVLKAPESVMCYILKPSDGTDVFIRDSVTSIKLNPGQLTVLQYLLLFDNRNYTCDSIIVQSPNIPAVEFEMYKIGYGSLSVIVSLSDFSWKIERESEEICSYNYVEHKEMSRFCNYFIDNAIKK
;
A
#
# COMPACT_ATOMS: atom_id res chain seq x y z
N MET A 1 -9.27 -27.88 1.01
CA MET A 1 -7.86 -27.59 0.66
C MET A 1 -7.51 -26.33 1.40
N LEU A 2 -6.61 -26.48 2.38
CA LEU A 2 -6.13 -25.42 3.27
C LEU A 2 -5.21 -24.50 2.45
N THR A 3 -5.54 -23.21 2.34
CA THR A 3 -4.56 -22.21 1.88
C THR A 3 -4.00 -21.57 3.13
N ASP A 4 -2.83 -22.06 3.55
CA ASP A 4 -2.03 -21.49 4.62
C ASP A 4 -1.85 -19.99 4.35
N SER A 5 -2.27 -19.17 5.31
CA SER A 5 -1.91 -17.76 5.36
C SER A 5 -0.39 -17.68 5.53
N PHE A 6 0.34 -17.41 4.45
CA PHE A 6 1.78 -17.20 4.56
C PHE A 6 2.01 -15.89 5.33
N PRO A 7 2.65 -15.92 6.51
CA PRO A 7 3.10 -14.70 7.15
C PRO A 7 4.06 -13.96 6.20
N LEU A 8 4.01 -12.62 6.20
CA LEU A 8 4.97 -11.78 5.49
C LEU A 8 6.40 -12.33 5.72
N ASN A 9 7.08 -12.71 4.65
CA ASN A 9 8.41 -13.31 4.77
C ASN A 9 9.40 -12.29 5.38
N ASP A 10 10.48 -12.78 5.99
CA ASP A 10 11.45 -11.93 6.71
C ASP A 10 12.06 -10.83 5.84
N SER A 11 12.20 -11.07 4.54
CA SER A 11 12.73 -10.10 3.58
C SER A 11 11.78 -8.92 3.38
N LEU A 12 10.49 -9.17 3.19
CA LEU A 12 9.46 -8.14 3.09
C LEU A 12 9.35 -7.36 4.40
N MET A 13 9.32 -8.06 5.54
CA MET A 13 9.25 -7.42 6.85
C MET A 13 10.45 -6.51 7.12
N THR A 14 11.63 -6.88 6.63
CA THR A 14 12.84 -6.07 6.76
C THR A 14 12.70 -4.74 6.03
N VAL A 15 12.16 -4.74 4.80
CA VAL A 15 11.92 -3.51 4.04
C VAL A 15 10.78 -2.69 4.64
N LEU A 16 9.66 -3.32 5.02
CA LEU A 16 8.49 -2.63 5.57
C LEU A 16 8.79 -1.95 6.91
N LYS A 17 9.58 -2.57 7.79
CA LYS A 17 9.90 -2.03 9.12
C LYS A 17 10.99 -0.97 9.11
N ALA A 18 11.92 -1.02 8.17
CA ALA A 18 13.05 -0.10 8.15
C ALA A 18 13.47 0.26 6.72
N PRO A 19 12.60 0.92 5.94
CA PRO A 19 12.96 1.41 4.62
C PRO A 19 13.86 2.65 4.75
N GLU A 20 14.81 2.78 3.84
CA GLU A 20 15.74 3.92 3.75
C GLU A 20 15.03 5.13 3.14
N SER A 21 14.06 4.90 2.27
CA SER A 21 13.18 5.95 1.72
C SER A 21 11.82 5.40 1.34
N VAL A 22 10.79 6.22 1.51
CA VAL A 22 9.44 5.93 1.02
C VAL A 22 8.90 7.10 0.22
N MET A 23 8.51 6.82 -1.02
CA MET A 23 7.85 7.76 -1.92
C MET A 23 6.38 7.38 -2.06
N CYS A 24 5.51 8.37 -1.94
CA CYS A 24 4.08 8.24 -2.17
C CYS A 24 3.74 8.76 -3.56
N TYR A 25 2.97 7.98 -4.30
CA TYR A 25 2.42 8.32 -5.62
C TYR A 25 0.90 8.15 -5.58
N ILE A 26 0.18 9.06 -6.25
CA ILE A 26 -1.26 8.89 -6.45
C ILE A 26 -1.47 8.03 -7.68
N LEU A 27 -2.38 7.08 -7.59
CA LEU A 27 -2.75 6.22 -8.70
C LEU A 27 -3.99 6.78 -9.39
N LYS A 28 -3.96 6.83 -10.73
CA LYS A 28 -5.09 7.23 -11.57
C LYS A 28 -5.39 6.14 -12.59
N PRO A 29 -6.65 5.98 -13.00
CA PRO A 29 -6.99 5.07 -14.09
C PRO A 29 -6.27 5.52 -15.36
N SER A 30 -5.61 4.58 -16.04
CA SER A 30 -5.07 4.78 -17.37
C SER A 30 -6.23 4.77 -18.37
N ASP A 31 -6.25 5.76 -19.27
CA ASP A 31 -7.35 6.02 -20.18
C ASP A 31 -7.90 4.75 -20.85
N GLY A 32 -9.16 4.42 -20.56
CA GLY A 32 -9.89 3.31 -21.18
C GLY A 32 -9.52 1.90 -20.71
N THR A 33 -8.79 1.77 -19.60
CA THR A 33 -8.37 0.47 -19.04
C THR A 33 -8.64 0.38 -17.54
N ASP A 34 -8.78 -0.84 -17.00
CA ASP A 34 -8.80 -1.11 -15.56
C ASP A 34 -7.38 -1.06 -14.93
N VAL A 35 -6.41 -0.48 -15.63
CA VAL A 35 -5.02 -0.35 -15.19
C VAL A 35 -4.85 1.00 -14.51
N PHE A 36 -4.22 0.99 -13.34
CA PHE A 36 -3.92 2.21 -12.60
C PHE A 36 -2.43 2.54 -12.73
N ILE A 37 -2.11 3.81 -13.01
CA ILE A 37 -0.75 4.30 -13.20
C ILE A 37 -0.44 5.44 -12.23
N ARG A 38 0.84 5.62 -11.90
CA ARG A 38 1.32 6.75 -11.11
C ARG A 38 0.98 8.05 -11.84
N ASP A 39 0.34 8.97 -11.13
CA ASP A 39 0.17 10.34 -11.58
C ASP A 39 1.56 11.01 -11.59
N SER A 40 2.03 11.34 -12.80
CA SER A 40 3.39 11.81 -13.10
C SER A 40 3.78 13.10 -12.38
N VAL A 41 2.80 13.83 -11.87
CA VAL A 41 2.99 15.09 -11.14
C VAL A 41 3.14 14.87 -9.62
N THR A 42 2.77 13.69 -9.11
CA THR A 42 2.64 13.45 -7.68
C THR A 42 3.69 12.47 -7.18
N SER A 43 4.79 13.02 -6.67
CA SER A 43 5.73 12.25 -5.85
C SER A 43 5.97 13.00 -4.53
N ILE A 44 5.61 12.37 -3.42
CA ILE A 44 5.73 12.94 -2.09
C ILE A 44 6.61 12.02 -1.26
N LYS A 45 7.79 12.51 -0.84
CA LYS A 45 8.63 11.76 0.09
C LYS A 45 8.01 11.77 1.48
N LEU A 46 7.82 10.60 2.07
CA LEU A 46 7.33 10.49 3.45
C LEU A 46 8.42 10.93 4.43
N ASN A 47 8.03 11.73 5.41
CA ASN A 47 8.86 12.01 6.57
C ASN A 47 8.82 10.84 7.58
N PRO A 48 9.73 10.79 8.57
CA PRO A 48 9.76 9.68 9.53
C PRO A 48 8.46 9.47 10.30
N GLY A 49 7.75 10.55 10.68
CA GLY A 49 6.48 10.44 11.39
C GLY A 49 5.37 9.84 10.53
N GLN A 50 5.28 10.24 9.26
CA GLN A 50 4.34 9.66 8.29
C GLN A 50 4.65 8.19 8.03
N LEU A 51 5.93 7.83 7.93
CA LEU A 51 6.36 6.44 7.82
C LEU A 51 5.92 5.61 9.03
N THR A 52 6.11 6.12 10.25
CA THR A 52 5.65 5.43 11.47
C THR A 52 4.14 5.20 11.47
N VAL A 53 3.34 6.18 11.02
CA VAL A 53 1.88 6.03 10.90
C VAL A 53 1.53 4.97 9.86
N LEU A 54 2.16 4.98 8.68
CA LEU A 54 1.94 3.94 7.66
C LEU A 54 2.27 2.54 8.20
N GLN A 55 3.42 2.38 8.86
CA GLN A 55 3.83 1.11 9.45
C GLN A 55 2.87 0.64 10.54
N TYR A 56 2.37 1.55 11.37
CA TYR A 56 1.34 1.23 12.36
C TYR A 56 0.07 0.72 11.68
N LEU A 57 -0.43 1.44 10.68
CA LEU A 57 -1.67 1.08 9.97
C LEU A 57 -1.58 -0.25 9.24
N LEU A 58 -0.39 -0.65 8.77
CA LEU A 58 -0.19 -1.90 8.05
C LEU A 58 0.18 -3.08 8.96
N LEU A 59 1.06 -2.87 9.94
CA LEU A 59 1.77 -3.97 10.62
C LEU A 59 1.36 -4.18 12.07
N PHE A 60 0.67 -3.22 12.70
CA PHE A 60 0.37 -3.30 14.13
C PHE A 60 -0.62 -4.43 14.45
N ASP A 61 -1.66 -4.57 13.63
CA ASP A 61 -2.67 -5.61 13.80
C ASP A 61 -2.37 -6.76 12.85
N ASN A 62 -2.29 -7.98 13.38
CA ASN A 62 -2.04 -9.16 12.55
C ASN A 62 -3.16 -9.43 11.55
N ARG A 63 -4.38 -8.99 11.86
CA ARG A 63 -5.53 -9.08 10.96
C ARG A 63 -5.33 -8.30 9.66
N ASN A 64 -4.44 -7.31 9.67
CA ASN A 64 -4.08 -6.55 8.47
C ASN A 64 -3.29 -7.37 7.42
N TYR A 65 -2.74 -8.52 7.81
CA TYR A 65 -1.96 -9.39 6.94
C TYR A 65 -2.34 -10.86 7.12
N THR A 66 -3.57 -11.11 7.53
CA THR A 66 -4.22 -12.42 7.44
C THR A 66 -5.17 -12.40 6.24
N CYS A 67 -5.18 -13.48 5.46
CA CYS A 67 -6.14 -13.66 4.37
C CYS A 67 -7.55 -13.80 4.97
N ASP A 68 -8.27 -12.70 5.12
CA ASP A 68 -9.67 -12.74 5.52
C ASP A 68 -10.51 -12.94 4.25
N SER A 69 -11.29 -14.02 4.20
CA SER A 69 -12.05 -14.46 3.02
C SER A 69 -13.25 -13.55 2.67
N ILE A 70 -13.30 -12.35 3.22
CA ILE A 70 -14.37 -11.39 2.97
C ILE A 70 -14.05 -10.72 1.64
N ILE A 71 -14.47 -11.37 0.56
CA ILE A 71 -14.48 -10.84 -0.80
C ILE A 71 -15.42 -9.63 -0.78
N VAL A 72 -14.85 -8.43 -0.63
CA VAL A 72 -15.58 -7.19 -0.88
C VAL A 72 -15.92 -7.17 -2.37
N GLN A 73 -17.21 -7.19 -2.71
CA GLN A 73 -17.70 -7.20 -4.10
C GLN A 73 -17.61 -5.82 -4.78
N SER A 74 -16.61 -5.02 -4.42
CA SER A 74 -16.37 -3.71 -5.02
C SER A 74 -15.17 -3.82 -5.97
N PRO A 75 -15.16 -3.08 -7.10
CA PRO A 75 -13.97 -2.99 -7.93
C PRO A 75 -12.81 -2.48 -7.08
N ASN A 76 -11.65 -3.12 -7.16
CA ASN A 76 -10.43 -2.61 -6.55
C ASN A 76 -10.02 -1.34 -7.30
N ILE A 77 -10.10 -0.20 -6.62
CA ILE A 77 -9.68 1.11 -7.10
C ILE A 77 -8.48 1.54 -6.23
N PRO A 78 -7.25 1.20 -6.67
CA PRO A 78 -6.02 1.67 -6.04
C PRO A 78 -5.99 3.19 -6.00
N ALA A 79 -5.75 3.73 -4.81
CA ALA A 79 -5.71 5.18 -4.60
C ALA A 79 -4.28 5.69 -4.48
N VAL A 80 -3.43 4.95 -3.75
CA VAL A 80 -2.10 5.40 -3.37
C VAL A 80 -1.11 4.24 -3.46
N GLU A 81 0.07 4.52 -3.98
CA GLU A 81 1.23 3.63 -3.96
C GLU A 81 2.33 4.23 -3.06
N PHE A 82 2.86 3.42 -2.15
CA PHE A 82 4.04 3.72 -1.36
C PHE A 82 5.21 2.86 -1.84
N GLU A 83 6.10 3.44 -2.62
CA GLU A 83 7.34 2.81 -3.05
C GLU A 83 8.37 2.91 -1.92
N MET A 84 8.68 1.78 -1.31
CA MET A 84 9.67 1.64 -0.26
C MET A 84 10.96 1.09 -0.86
N TYR A 85 12.08 1.75 -0.58
CA TYR A 85 13.40 1.30 -1.04
C TYR A 85 14.28 0.93 0.14
N LYS A 86 14.99 -0.20 -0.01
CA LYS A 86 16.02 -0.64 0.92
C LYS A 86 17.26 -1.18 0.24
N ILE A 87 18.43 -0.72 0.71
CA ILE A 87 19.73 -1.12 0.18
C ILE A 87 19.91 -2.64 0.42
N GLY A 88 20.24 -3.37 -0.64
CA GLY A 88 20.40 -4.83 -0.61
C GLY A 88 19.09 -5.63 -0.76
N TYR A 89 17.93 -4.98 -0.73
CA TYR A 89 16.62 -5.62 -0.88
C TYR A 89 15.81 -5.10 -2.08
N GLY A 90 16.15 -3.93 -2.60
CA GLY A 90 15.49 -3.31 -3.75
C GLY A 90 14.28 -2.46 -3.36
N SER A 91 13.43 -2.18 -4.35
CA SER A 91 12.16 -1.48 -4.15
C SER A 91 10.99 -2.46 -3.96
N LEU A 92 10.02 -2.03 -3.16
CA LEU A 92 8.74 -2.68 -2.96
C LEU A 92 7.64 -1.63 -3.08
N SER A 93 6.57 -1.96 -3.78
CA SER A 93 5.41 -1.09 -3.92
C SER A 93 4.31 -1.59 -3.00
N VAL A 94 3.93 -0.76 -2.04
CA VAL A 94 2.74 -1.00 -1.20
C VAL A 94 1.58 -0.20 -1.77
N ILE A 95 0.62 -0.89 -2.35
CA ILE A 95 -0.53 -0.27 -3.02
C ILE A 95 -1.74 -0.38 -2.11
N VAL A 96 -2.40 0.74 -1.84
CA VAL A 96 -3.59 0.82 -0.98
C VAL A 96 -4.80 1.18 -1.83
N SER A 97 -5.85 0.37 -1.73
CA SER A 97 -7.17 0.66 -2.28
C SER A 97 -8.11 1.11 -1.15
N LEU A 98 -8.76 2.26 -1.35
CA LEU A 98 -9.74 2.81 -0.41
C LEU A 98 -11.16 2.29 -0.69
N SER A 99 -11.37 1.66 -1.85
CA SER A 99 -12.68 1.20 -2.31
C SER A 99 -13.12 -0.14 -1.72
N ASP A 100 -12.16 -1.05 -1.54
CA ASP A 100 -12.37 -2.42 -1.08
C ASP A 100 -11.62 -2.74 0.22
N PHE A 101 -11.03 -1.71 0.85
CA PHE A 101 -10.28 -1.80 2.09
C PHE A 101 -9.08 -2.75 2.06
N SER A 102 -8.47 -2.89 0.87
CA SER A 102 -7.33 -3.75 0.64
C SER A 102 -6.01 -2.99 0.48
N TRP A 103 -4.92 -3.69 0.77
CA TRP A 103 -3.58 -3.28 0.40
C TRP A 103 -2.80 -4.49 -0.11
N LYS A 104 -1.87 -4.25 -1.03
CA LYS A 104 -1.03 -5.29 -1.61
C LYS A 104 0.42 -4.87 -1.70
N ILE A 105 1.29 -5.85 -1.82
CA ILE A 105 2.71 -5.65 -2.08
C ILE A 105 3.03 -6.16 -3.46
N GLU A 106 3.65 -5.30 -4.26
CA GLU A 106 4.21 -5.65 -5.56
C GLU A 106 5.73 -5.47 -5.56
N ARG A 107 6.42 -6.34 -6.32
CA ARG A 107 7.83 -6.19 -6.67
C ARG A 107 7.96 -6.48 -8.15
N GLU A 108 8.62 -5.59 -8.89
CA GLU A 108 8.83 -5.77 -10.34
C GLU A 108 7.52 -6.01 -11.11
N SER A 109 6.43 -5.36 -10.66
CA SER A 109 5.07 -5.49 -11.20
C SER A 109 4.41 -6.86 -10.99
N GLU A 110 4.98 -7.73 -10.17
CA GLU A 110 4.35 -8.97 -9.71
C GLU A 110 3.77 -8.79 -8.31
N GLU A 111 2.51 -9.18 -8.13
CA GLU A 111 1.85 -9.20 -6.82
C GLU A 111 2.44 -10.33 -5.96
N ILE A 112 2.99 -9.96 -4.81
CA ILE A 112 3.54 -10.92 -3.84
C ILE A 112 2.46 -11.34 -2.84
N CYS A 113 1.69 -10.37 -2.35
CA CYS A 113 0.62 -10.61 -1.39
C CYS A 113 -0.42 -9.50 -1.44
N SER A 114 -1.64 -9.84 -1.02
CA SER A 114 -2.79 -8.95 -0.95
C SER A 114 -3.58 -9.26 0.32
N TYR A 115 -3.92 -8.22 1.07
CA TYR A 115 -4.56 -8.32 2.37
C TYR A 115 -5.57 -7.18 2.57
N ASN A 116 -6.39 -7.29 3.60
CA ASN A 116 -7.26 -6.20 4.05
C ASN A 116 -6.60 -5.42 5.18
N TYR A 117 -6.91 -4.14 5.35
CA TYR A 117 -6.55 -3.40 6.57
C TYR A 117 -7.77 -3.22 7.47
N VAL A 118 -7.59 -3.26 8.79
CA VAL A 118 -8.67 -3.21 9.79
C VAL A 118 -9.16 -1.79 10.03
N GLU A 119 -8.24 -0.83 10.14
CA GLU A 119 -8.56 0.54 10.56
C GLU A 119 -8.92 1.42 9.35
N HIS A 120 -10.13 1.21 8.82
CA HIS A 120 -10.52 1.80 7.54
C HIS A 120 -10.52 3.33 7.56
N LYS A 121 -10.97 3.94 8.67
CA LYS A 121 -11.10 5.39 8.79
C LYS A 121 -9.74 6.07 8.85
N GLU A 122 -8.81 5.48 9.57
CA GLU A 122 -7.47 5.97 9.81
C GLU A 122 -6.64 5.83 8.54
N MET A 123 -6.72 4.69 7.86
CA MET A 123 -6.12 4.50 6.54
C MET A 123 -6.67 5.49 5.52
N SER A 124 -8.00 5.65 5.45
CA SER A 124 -8.63 6.63 4.54
C SER A 124 -8.16 8.05 4.82
N ARG A 125 -8.11 8.48 6.09
CA ARG A 125 -7.61 9.81 6.48
C ARG A 125 -6.14 10.00 6.09
N PHE A 126 -5.32 8.98 6.30
CA PHE A 126 -3.90 9.01 5.97
C PHE A 126 -3.69 9.15 4.45
N CYS A 127 -4.36 8.32 3.64
CA CYS A 127 -4.27 8.41 2.17
C CYS A 127 -4.85 9.72 1.64
N ASN A 128 -6.01 10.15 2.13
CA ASN A 128 -6.64 11.40 1.70
C ASN A 128 -5.77 12.63 2.00
N TYR A 129 -4.98 12.61 3.09
CA TYR A 129 -4.00 13.67 3.33
C TYR A 129 -3.02 13.84 2.16
N PHE A 130 -2.54 12.76 1.56
CA PHE A 130 -1.64 12.86 0.40
C PHE A 130 -2.39 13.25 -0.87
N ILE A 131 -3.59 12.70 -1.08
CA ILE A 131 -4.45 13.00 -2.22
C ILE A 131 -4.82 14.50 -2.25
N ASP A 132 -5.32 15.04 -1.15
CA ASP A 132 -5.74 16.43 -1.05
C ASP A 132 -4.56 17.40 -1.21
N ASN A 133 -3.39 17.06 -0.67
CA ASN A 133 -2.19 17.88 -0.80
C ASN A 133 -1.60 17.88 -2.21
N ALA A 134 -1.79 16.81 -2.96
CA ALA A 134 -1.41 16.77 -4.37
C ALA A 134 -2.36 17.61 -5.25
N ILE A 135 -3.66 17.60 -4.96
CA ILE A 135 -4.66 18.39 -5.71
C ILE A 135 -4.48 19.89 -5.51
N LYS A 136 -3.93 20.32 -4.36
CA LYS A 136 -3.70 21.73 -4.02
C LYS A 136 -2.43 22.34 -4.64
N LYS A 137 -1.60 21.54 -5.33
CA LYS A 137 -0.43 22.03 -6.07
C LYS A 137 -0.79 22.35 -7.51
#